data_AF-A0A0D3H8U5-F1
#
_entry.id   AF-A0A0D3H8U5-F1
#
_cell.length_a   1.000
_cell.length_b   1.000
_cell.length_c   1.000
_cell.angle_alpha   90.00
_cell.angle_beta   90.00
_cell.angle_gamma   90.00
#
_symmetry.space_group_name_H-M   'P 1'
#
loop_
_entity.id
_entity.type
_entity.pdbx_description
1 polymer ?
#
loop_
_entity_poly.entity_id
_entity_poly.type
_entity_poly.pdbx_seq_one_letter_code
_entity_poly.pdbx_strand_id
1 'polypeptide(L)'
;MRINYGEKEITNGTGVRSSAVFTAPHVEIEGRDQTKLYTLVMVDPDAPSPSKPEYREYLHWLVTDIPEAIDAPRQTVYAPGWRQNFNVRDFSAFYNLGPPVAALYFNCQKESGTKLKAGCNIIQDYKI
;
A
#
# COMPACT_ATOMS: atom_id res chain seq x y z
N MET A 1 10.95 -5.40 -5.30
CA MET A 1 9.50 -5.27 -5.55
C MET A 1 9.28 -4.13 -6.51
N ARG A 2 8.48 -4.33 -7.56
CA ARG A 2 8.00 -3.29 -8.46
C ARG A 2 6.49 -3.17 -8.31
N ILE A 3 6.01 -1.93 -8.31
CA ILE A 3 4.59 -1.62 -8.15
C ILE A 3 4.16 -0.81 -9.35
N ASN A 4 3.15 -1.28 -10.07
CA ASN A 4 2.66 -0.65 -11.29
C ASN A 4 1.18 -0.32 -11.18
N TYR A 5 0.79 0.90 -11.54
CA TYR A 5 -0.60 1.26 -11.82
C TYR A 5 -0.79 1.35 -13.33
N GLY A 6 -1.40 0.33 -13.94
CA GLY A 6 -1.38 0.17 -15.39
C GLY A 6 0.06 0.03 -15.89
N GLU A 7 0.42 0.79 -16.93
CA GLU A 7 1.78 0.83 -17.49
C GLU A 7 2.78 1.69 -16.69
N LYS A 8 2.34 2.26 -15.54
CA LYS A 8 3.15 3.22 -14.79
C LYS A 8 3.78 2.59 -13.55
N GLU A 9 5.10 2.42 -13.59
CA GLU A 9 5.89 2.05 -12.41
C GLU A 9 5.91 3.17 -11.38
N ILE A 10 5.72 2.79 -10.12
CA ILE A 10 5.71 3.69 -8.97
C ILE A 10 7.10 3.76 -8.34
N THR A 11 7.65 4.97 -8.36
CA THR A 11 8.86 5.36 -7.63
C THR A 11 8.57 6.56 -6.73
N ASN A 12 9.48 6.88 -5.82
CA ASN A 12 9.30 7.99 -4.87
C ASN A 12 8.94 9.31 -5.56
N GLY A 13 7.80 9.89 -5.15
CA GLY A 13 7.29 11.15 -5.69
C GLY A 13 6.51 11.04 -7.01
N THR A 14 6.33 9.83 -7.54
CA THR A 14 5.60 9.60 -8.80
C THR A 14 4.18 10.19 -8.73
N GLY A 15 3.79 10.97 -9.75
CA GLY A 15 2.42 11.48 -9.86
C GLY A 15 1.47 10.45 -10.47
N VAL A 16 0.40 10.06 -9.79
CA VAL A 16 -0.61 9.10 -10.26
C VAL A 16 -1.97 9.80 -10.32
N ARG A 17 -2.84 9.40 -11.25
CA ARG A 17 -4.21 9.92 -11.28
C ARG A 17 -5.01 9.34 -10.12
N SER A 18 -5.80 10.16 -9.42
CA SER A 18 -6.65 9.67 -8.32
C SER A 18 -7.61 8.56 -8.75
N SER A 19 -7.99 8.47 -10.03
CA SER A 19 -8.81 7.37 -10.56
C SER A 19 -8.07 6.03 -10.62
N ALA A 20 -6.76 6.02 -10.85
CA ALA A 20 -5.99 4.78 -10.97
C ALA A 20 -5.80 4.05 -9.63
N VAL A 21 -5.86 4.78 -8.50
CA VAL A 21 -5.68 4.18 -7.16
C VAL A 21 -6.93 3.46 -6.62
N PHE A 22 -8.07 3.54 -7.30
CA PHE A 22 -9.26 2.75 -6.95
C PHE A 22 -9.11 1.27 -7.29
N THR A 23 -8.20 0.92 -8.19
CA THR A 23 -7.85 -0.47 -8.52
C THR A 23 -6.58 -0.88 -7.80
N ALA A 24 -6.43 -2.18 -7.52
CA ALA A 24 -5.20 -2.70 -6.93
C ALA A 24 -4.03 -2.45 -7.90
N PRO A 25 -2.85 -2.04 -7.41
CA PRO A 25 -1.67 -2.03 -8.26
C PRO A 25 -1.25 -3.46 -8.63
N HIS A 26 -0.58 -3.61 -9.76
CA HIS A 26 0.14 -4.83 -10.09
C HIS A 26 1.46 -4.84 -9.29
N VAL A 27 1.71 -5.93 -8.58
CA VAL A 27 2.88 -6.08 -7.71
C VAL A 27 3.74 -7.21 -8.24
N GLU A 28 4.98 -6.90 -8.58
CA GLU A 28 5.98 -7.88 -9.00
C GLU A 28 7.06 -7.98 -7.94
N ILE A 29 7.25 -9.19 -7.42
CA ILE A 29 8.31 -9.49 -6.47
C ILE A 29 9.37 -10.31 -7.20
N GLU A 30 10.54 -9.71 -7.37
CA GLU A 30 11.69 -10.41 -7.93
C GLU A 30 12.39 -11.20 -6.83
N GLY A 31 12.71 -12.46 -7.09
CA GLY A 31 13.39 -13.32 -6.14
C GLY A 31 13.35 -14.79 -6.53
N ARG A 32 13.93 -15.65 -5.69
CA ARG A 32 13.97 -17.12 -5.90
C ARG A 32 13.65 -17.91 -4.65
N ASP A 33 13.37 -17.23 -3.53
CA ASP A 33 13.14 -17.86 -2.25
C ASP A 33 11.65 -18.10 -2.02
N GLN A 34 11.19 -19.30 -2.37
CA GLN A 34 9.78 -19.70 -2.29
C GLN A 34 9.22 -19.72 -0.86
N THR A 35 10.08 -19.54 0.16
CA THR A 35 9.65 -19.56 1.56
C THR A 35 9.24 -18.18 2.08
N LYS A 36 9.58 -17.10 1.35
CA LYS A 36 9.29 -15.74 1.76
C LYS A 36 7.92 -15.30 1.28
N LEU A 37 7.16 -14.73 2.20
CA LEU A 37 5.90 -14.06 1.91
C LEU A 37 6.08 -12.57 2.15
N TYR A 38 5.29 -11.77 1.45
CA TYR A 38 5.28 -10.32 1.60
C TYR A 38 3.87 -9.84 1.89
N THR A 39 3.78 -8.82 2.73
CA THR A 39 2.55 -8.04 2.95
C THR A 39 2.78 -6.63 2.44
N LEU A 40 1.90 -6.19 1.55
CA LEU A 40 1.84 -4.83 1.04
C LEU A 40 0.76 -4.05 1.79
N VAL A 41 1.14 -2.95 2.40
CA VAL A 41 0.23 -2.00 3.04
C VAL A 41 0.30 -0.67 2.32
N MET A 42 -0.85 -0.16 1.86
CA MET A 42 -0.96 1.16 1.25
C MET A 42 -1.86 2.05 2.09
N VAL A 43 -1.31 3.19 2.51
CA VAL A 43 -1.99 4.16 3.35
C VAL A 43 -1.96 5.56 2.76
N ASP A 44 -3.04 6.32 2.95
CA ASP A 44 -3.09 7.76 2.69
C ASP A 44 -3.03 8.50 4.04
N PRO A 45 -1.86 9.08 4.41
CA PRO A 45 -1.78 9.92 5.60
C PRO A 45 -2.62 11.18 5.46
N ASP A 46 -2.97 11.63 4.27
CA ASP A 46 -3.60 12.91 4.06
C ASP A 46 -5.12 12.83 3.96
N ALA A 47 -5.75 11.68 4.23
CA ALA A 47 -7.19 11.55 4.06
C ALA A 47 -8.02 12.39 5.07
N PRO A 48 -9.10 13.10 4.64
CA PRO A 48 -9.55 13.28 3.25
C PRO A 48 -8.81 14.40 2.48
N SER A 49 -8.01 15.23 3.15
CA SER A 49 -7.10 16.17 2.48
C SER A 49 -5.90 16.54 3.36
N PRO A 50 -4.73 16.89 2.78
CA PRO A 50 -3.53 17.25 3.55
C PRO A 50 -3.76 18.40 4.55
N SER A 51 -4.66 19.34 4.21
CA SER A 51 -5.05 20.47 5.07
C SER A 51 -5.97 20.08 6.24
N LYS A 52 -6.62 18.92 6.14
CA LYS A 52 -7.60 18.43 7.12
C LYS A 52 -7.56 16.89 7.15
N PRO A 53 -6.49 16.28 7.71
CA PRO A 53 -6.25 14.84 7.64
C PRO A 53 -6.98 14.09 8.77
N GLU A 54 -8.30 14.26 8.89
CA GLU A 54 -9.11 13.70 9.99
C GLU A 54 -9.19 12.16 9.99
N TYR A 55 -8.87 11.50 8.88
CA TYR A 55 -8.92 10.04 8.75
C TYR A 55 -7.53 9.39 8.65
N ARG A 56 -6.47 10.16 8.93
CA ARG A 56 -5.07 9.69 8.92
C ARG A 56 -4.86 8.53 9.90
N GLU A 57 -4.18 7.44 9.52
CA GLU A 57 -3.87 7.00 8.16
C GLU A 57 -5.08 6.26 7.58
N TYR A 58 -5.38 6.46 6.30
CA TYR A 58 -6.47 5.73 5.65
C TYR A 58 -5.94 4.53 4.89
N LEU A 59 -6.35 3.32 5.28
CA LEU A 59 -5.97 2.07 4.61
C LEU A 59 -6.64 1.98 3.23
N HIS A 60 -5.86 2.21 2.17
CA HIS A 60 -6.30 2.06 0.79
C HIS A 60 -6.27 0.61 0.33
N TRP A 61 -5.14 -0.06 0.53
CA TRP A 61 -4.94 -1.45 0.13
C TRP A 61 -4.16 -2.21 1.20
N LEU A 62 -4.57 -3.46 1.42
CA LEU A 62 -3.81 -4.44 2.18
C LEU A 62 -3.79 -5.71 1.35
N VAL A 63 -2.61 -6.16 0.96
CA VAL A 63 -2.41 -7.41 0.24
C VAL A 63 -1.45 -8.25 1.07
N THR A 64 -1.88 -9.42 1.50
CA THR A 64 -1.10 -10.30 2.39
C THR A 64 -0.66 -11.53 1.63
N ASP A 65 0.30 -12.25 2.21
CA ASP A 65 0.71 -13.59 1.77
C ASP A 65 1.14 -13.63 0.28
N ILE A 66 1.75 -12.55 -0.22
CA ILE A 66 2.28 -12.46 -1.58
C ILE A 66 3.56 -13.29 -1.65
N PRO A 67 3.59 -14.40 -2.40
CA PRO A 67 4.74 -15.27 -2.38
C PRO A 67 5.83 -14.79 -3.36
N GLU A 68 7.10 -15.01 -3.00
CA GLU A 68 8.24 -14.77 -3.92
C GLU A 68 8.29 -15.81 -5.06
N ALA A 69 7.58 -16.93 -4.93
CA ALA A 69 7.45 -17.97 -5.95
C ALA A 69 6.07 -18.64 -5.94
N ILE A 70 5.82 -19.52 -6.91
CA ILE A 70 4.52 -20.18 -7.11
C ILE A 70 4.27 -21.13 -5.92
N ASP A 71 3.17 -20.91 -5.19
CA ASP A 71 2.63 -21.67 -4.06
C ASP A 71 3.28 -21.54 -2.67
N ALA A 72 2.68 -20.68 -1.84
CA ALA A 72 2.45 -20.94 -0.42
C ALA A 72 1.40 -19.98 0.19
N PRO A 73 0.08 -20.22 0.05
CA PRO A 73 -0.90 -19.47 0.84
C PRO A 73 -0.75 -19.86 2.32
N ARG A 74 -0.25 -18.95 3.15
CA ARG A 74 -0.33 -19.05 4.61
C ARG A 74 -1.18 -17.89 5.10
N GLN A 75 -2.41 -18.13 5.52
CA GLN A 75 -3.30 -17.06 6.00
C GLN A 75 -2.85 -16.54 7.37
N THR A 76 -1.89 -15.62 7.40
CA THR A 76 -1.25 -15.15 8.63
C THR A 76 -1.67 -13.75 9.04
N VAL A 77 -2.17 -12.96 8.08
CA VAL A 77 -2.53 -11.55 8.29
C VAL A 77 -3.96 -11.31 7.83
N TYR A 78 -4.73 -10.57 8.63
CA TYR A 78 -6.13 -10.26 8.34
C TYR A 78 -6.34 -8.75 8.20
N ALA A 79 -7.21 -8.37 7.28
CA ALA A 79 -7.59 -6.97 7.12
C ALA A 79 -8.47 -6.50 8.29
N PRO A 80 -8.25 -5.28 8.83
CA PRO A 80 -9.16 -4.70 9.81
C PRO A 80 -10.53 -4.41 9.19
N GLY A 81 -11.57 -4.38 10.02
CA GLY A 81 -12.93 -4.02 9.59
C GLY A 81 -13.13 -2.52 9.29
N TRP A 82 -12.13 -1.69 9.55
CA TRP A 82 -12.13 -0.24 9.34
C TRP A 82 -10.93 0.19 8.50
N ARG A 83 -11.04 1.34 7.83
CA ARG A 83 -9.97 1.90 6.98
C ARG A 83 -9.37 3.18 7.53
N GLN A 84 -10.21 4.02 8.13
CA GLN A 84 -9.83 5.28 8.76
C GLN A 84 -9.06 5.07 10.06
N ASN A 85 -8.14 5.99 10.38
CA ASN A 85 -7.33 5.94 11.61
C ASN A 85 -6.57 4.60 11.75
N PHE A 86 -6.21 4.00 10.62
CA PHE A 86 -5.32 2.86 10.61
C PHE A 86 -3.95 3.31 11.15
N ASN A 87 -3.30 2.43 11.92
CA ASN A 87 -1.95 2.65 12.41
C ASN A 87 -1.08 1.50 11.92
N VAL A 88 -0.25 1.77 10.92
CA VAL A 88 0.59 0.75 10.33
C VAL A 88 1.65 0.22 11.29
N ARG A 89 2.07 1.02 12.28
CA ARG A 89 3.02 0.58 13.31
C ARG A 89 2.38 -0.45 14.23
N ASP A 90 1.18 -0.17 14.74
CA ASP A 90 0.46 -1.10 15.60
C ASP A 90 0.12 -2.39 14.85
N PHE A 91 -0.26 -2.28 13.58
CA PHE A 91 -0.48 -3.44 12.70
C PHE A 91 0.78 -4.30 12.54
N SER A 92 1.92 -3.68 12.22
CA SER A 92 3.20 -4.40 12.08
C SER A 92 3.65 -5.08 13.37
N ALA A 93 3.41 -4.44 14.52
CA ALA A 93 3.71 -5.00 15.83
C ALA A 93 2.78 -6.17 16.20
N PHE A 94 1.48 -6.05 15.90
CA PHE A 94 0.49 -7.09 16.20
C PHE A 94 0.77 -8.39 15.43
N TYR A 95 1.16 -8.28 14.16
CA TYR A 95 1.46 -9.42 13.29
C TYR A 95 2.95 -9.82 13.29
N ASN A 96 3.77 -9.22 14.16
CA ASN A 96 5.22 -9.46 14.26
C ASN A 96 5.96 -9.31 12.91
N LEU A 97 5.53 -8.36 12.07
CA LEU A 97 6.09 -8.15 10.73
C LEU A 97 7.50 -7.53 10.75
N GLY A 98 7.89 -6.93 11.87
CA GLY A 98 9.14 -6.18 11.98
C GLY A 98 9.11 -4.86 11.17
N PRO A 99 10.28 -4.24 10.93
CA PRO A 99 10.37 -3.04 10.10
C PRO A 99 10.07 -3.37 8.63
N PRO A 100 9.52 -2.42 7.86
CA PRO A 100 9.28 -2.63 6.45
C PRO A 100 10.60 -2.84 5.71
N VAL A 101 10.61 -3.78 4.75
CA VAL A 101 11.79 -4.10 3.95
C VAL A 101 12.03 -3.08 2.84
N ALA A 102 10.97 -2.42 2.37
CA ALA A 102 11.07 -1.17 1.63
C ALA A 102 9.86 -0.25 1.91
N ALA A 103 9.92 0.96 1.38
CA ALA A 103 8.80 1.89 1.39
C ALA A 103 8.90 2.81 0.19
N LEU A 104 7.76 3.07 -0.44
CA LEU A 104 7.63 3.98 -1.58
C LEU A 104 6.50 4.97 -1.28
N TYR A 105 6.64 6.21 -1.75
CA TYR A 105 5.53 7.16 -1.70
C TYR A 105 5.26 7.73 -3.09
N PHE A 106 4.01 8.06 -3.35
CA PHE A 106 3.58 8.65 -4.61
C PHE A 106 2.45 9.64 -4.38
N ASN A 107 2.27 10.58 -5.29
CA ASN A 107 1.30 11.66 -5.16
C ASN A 107 0.12 11.43 -6.10
N CYS A 108 -1.09 11.39 -5.57
CA CYS A 108 -2.29 11.44 -6.38
C CYS A 108 -2.53 12.88 -6.86
N GLN A 109 -2.70 13.06 -8.16
CA GLN A 109 -3.02 14.34 -8.77
C GLN A 109 -4.54 14.47 -8.94
N LYS A 110 -5.06 15.67 -8.62
CA LYS A 110 -6.46 16.02 -8.85
C LYS A 110 -6.77 15.94 -10.35
N GLU A 111 -7.81 15.19 -10.71
CA GLU A 111 -8.33 15.18 -12.07
C GLU A 111 -9.43 16.24 -12.25
N SER A 112 -9.33 17.01 -13.33
CA SER A 112 -10.34 18.01 -13.72
C SER A 112 -11.72 17.35 -13.84
N GLY A 113 -12.72 17.90 -13.13
CA GLY A 113 -14.09 17.36 -13.10
C GLY A 113 -14.39 16.34 -12.00
N THR A 114 -13.39 15.92 -11.22
CA THR A 114 -13.61 15.02 -10.07
C THR A 114 -13.55 15.76 -8.73
N LYS A 115 -14.31 15.29 -7.73
CA LYS A 115 -14.22 15.79 -6.35
C LYS A 115 -12.98 15.27 -5.60
N LEU A 116 -12.19 14.41 -6.23
CA LEU A 116 -11.04 13.75 -5.61
C LEU A 116 -9.90 14.76 -5.47
N LYS A 117 -9.41 14.90 -4.23
CA LYS A 117 -8.31 15.80 -3.92
C LYS A 117 -6.98 15.09 -4.16
N ALA A 118 -5.94 15.89 -4.39
CA ALA A 118 -4.57 15.39 -4.37
C ALA A 118 -4.21 14.91 -2.96
N GLY A 119 -3.45 13.82 -2.87
CA GLY A 119 -3.05 13.19 -1.60
C GLY A 119 -1.78 12.37 -1.77
N CYS A 120 -0.93 12.35 -0.76
CA CYS A 120 0.24 11.47 -0.74
C CYS A 120 -0.22 10.06 -0.35
N ASN A 121 0.28 9.03 -1.03
CA ASN A 121 0.05 7.65 -0.65
C ASN A 121 1.40 6.99 -0.37
N ILE A 122 1.46 6.24 0.71
CA ILE A 122 2.65 5.49 1.12
C ILE A 122 2.34 4.02 0.94
N ILE A 123 3.23 3.32 0.25
CA ILE A 123 3.22 1.86 0.15
C ILE A 123 4.39 1.33 0.96
N GLN A 124 4.11 0.40 1.86
CA GLN A 124 5.10 -0.29 2.67
C GLN A 124 5.00 -1.79 2.41
N ASP A 125 6.14 -2.42 2.19
CA ASP A 125 6.29 -3.86 2.07
C ASP A 125 6.94 -4.42 3.33
N TYR A 126 6.28 -5.42 3.89
CA TYR A 126 6.74 -6.18 5.03
C TYR A 126 7.04 -7.59 4.58
N LYS A 127 8.11 -8.18 5.10
CA LYS A 127 8.45 -9.57 4.85
C LYS A 127 7.95 -10.42 6.00
N ILE A 128 7.27 -11.52 5.68
CA ILE A 128 6.82 -12.57 6.61
C ILE A 128 7.72 -13.80 6.43
#